data_AF-A0A9Q0Y1V7-F1
#
_entry.id   AF-A0A9Q0Y1V7-F1
#
_cell.length_a   1.000
_cell.length_b   1.000
_cell.length_c   1.000
_cell.angle_alpha   90.00
_cell.angle_beta   90.00
_cell.angle_gamma   90.00
#
_symmetry.space_group_name_H-M   'P 1'
#
loop_
_entity.id
_entity.type
_entity.pdbx_description
1 polymer ?
#
loop_
_entity_poly.entity_id
_entity_poly.type
_entity_poly.pdbx_seq_one_letter_code
_entity_poly.pdbx_strand_id
1 'polypeptide(L)'
;MTTILAVTQHIMRKDQGNKGDYLLYGTTADDINDETEYIKKIRVTLAKVQPLLVKSQSNHGIANRLLRTKPQCQEPGLEFDKESMSAVDSKETMEKIKEAEEQLLWANQENKMLKIKLEASRAAGAESVKQASQKLHEDYQKRSAELKNRQEGIVQVVKACKLEQEEKLKQSADSLSQLNSELHEKVSQIEELEKLVQRMEEEKRRLTYKKQALKQNLQQMMSEAENTKSCVKVQTEISTLQEQISHLDYLIHSQHQNLHNLIHQIEELNNELKHQDERIEILKEKFEILQAKDHNIEHIGP
;
A
#
# COMPACT_ATOMS: atom_id res chain seq x y z
N MET A 1 -39.68 26.13 2.78
CA MET A 1 -38.91 25.23 1.89
C MET A 1 -37.46 25.33 2.28
N THR A 2 -36.97 24.32 2.99
CA THR A 2 -35.63 24.30 3.59
C THR A 2 -34.78 23.32 2.78
N THR A 3 -33.97 23.84 1.85
CA THR A 3 -33.05 23.01 1.05
C THR A 3 -31.73 22.86 1.80
N ILE A 4 -31.63 21.75 2.53
CA ILE A 4 -30.36 21.24 3.07
C ILE A 4 -29.57 20.66 1.89
N LEU A 5 -28.52 21.36 1.46
CA LEU A 5 -27.54 20.81 0.51
C LEU A 5 -26.62 19.86 1.28
N ALA A 6 -26.96 18.57 1.27
CA ALA A 6 -26.02 17.51 1.59
C ALA A 6 -25.14 17.27 0.35
N VAL A 7 -23.95 17.88 0.33
CA VAL A 7 -22.95 17.65 -0.73
C VAL A 7 -21.76 16.94 -0.12
N THR A 8 -21.79 15.62 -0.29
CA THR A 8 -20.63 14.76 -0.60
C THR A 8 -19.59 14.54 0.49
N GLN A 9 -19.91 13.66 1.44
CA GLN A 9 -18.92 12.74 2.01
C GLN A 9 -18.66 11.63 0.99
N HIS A 10 -17.60 11.73 0.19
CA HIS A 10 -16.99 10.55 -0.41
C HIS A 10 -15.51 10.77 -0.67
N ILE A 11 -14.74 9.72 -0.34
CA ILE A 11 -13.30 9.51 -0.52
C ILE A 11 -12.43 9.99 0.65
N MET A 12 -12.57 9.30 1.80
CA MET A 12 -11.45 9.09 2.72
C MET A 12 -10.77 7.77 2.35
N ARG A 13 -9.80 7.82 1.42
CA ARG A 13 -8.85 6.72 1.24
C ARG A 13 -7.65 7.01 2.15
N LYS A 14 -7.53 6.20 3.20
CA LYS A 14 -6.43 6.23 4.17
C LYS A 14 -5.34 5.30 3.66
N ASP A 15 -4.34 5.84 2.97
CA ASP A 15 -3.08 5.15 2.69
C ASP A 15 -1.92 6.00 3.22
N GLN A 16 -1.35 5.57 4.35
CA GLN A 16 -0.04 5.99 4.80
C GLN A 16 1.01 5.28 3.94
N GLY A 17 1.85 6.02 3.21
CA GLY A 17 2.92 5.41 2.44
C GLY A 17 3.74 6.37 1.59
N ASN A 18 4.71 7.03 2.23
CA ASN A 18 6.04 7.36 1.72
C ASN A 18 6.19 8.29 0.47
N LYS A 19 6.82 9.44 0.74
CA LYS A 19 7.66 10.27 -0.16
C LYS A 19 7.28 10.35 -1.64
N GLY A 20 6.58 11.43 -1.97
CA GLY A 20 6.54 12.01 -3.31
C GLY A 20 5.71 13.28 -3.27
N ASP A 21 6.34 14.44 -3.45
CA ASP A 21 5.66 15.72 -3.65
C ASP A 21 4.77 15.65 -4.89
N TYR A 22 3.51 15.28 -4.70
CA TYR A 22 2.46 15.53 -5.67
C TYR A 22 1.64 16.72 -5.18
N LEU A 23 2.04 17.91 -5.63
CA LEU A 23 1.23 19.13 -5.61
C LEU A 23 0.00 18.91 -6.53
N LEU A 24 -0.96 18.15 -6.05
CA LEU A 24 -2.29 18.08 -6.59
C LEU A 24 -3.00 19.37 -6.16
N TYR A 25 -3.31 20.24 -7.11
CA TYR A 25 -4.14 21.43 -6.89
C TYR A 25 -5.57 20.98 -6.55
N GLY A 26 -5.76 20.50 -5.33
CA GLY A 26 -7.04 20.49 -4.65
C GLY A 26 -7.04 21.70 -3.74
N THR A 27 -7.95 22.65 -3.98
CA THR A 27 -8.26 23.66 -2.97
C THR A 27 -8.63 22.91 -1.70
N THR A 28 -7.86 23.16 -0.65
CA THR A 28 -8.09 22.56 0.67
C THR A 28 -9.43 23.07 1.19
N ALA A 29 -10.12 22.32 2.04
CA ALA A 29 -11.39 22.79 2.63
C ALA A 29 -11.24 24.16 3.32
N ASP A 30 -10.06 24.45 3.85
CA ASP A 30 -9.68 25.74 4.43
C ASP A 30 -9.62 26.86 3.37
N ASP A 31 -9.06 26.58 2.19
CA ASP A 31 -9.00 27.53 1.07
C ASP A 31 -10.39 27.91 0.57
N ILE A 32 -11.31 26.93 0.50
CA ILE A 32 -12.71 27.17 0.11
C ILE A 32 -13.41 28.03 1.17
N ASN A 33 -13.17 27.75 2.45
CA ASN A 33 -13.75 28.54 3.54
C ASN A 33 -13.26 30.00 3.50
N ASP A 34 -11.96 30.21 3.32
CA ASP A 34 -11.36 31.54 3.21
C ASP A 34 -11.86 32.31 1.99
N GLU A 35 -12.01 31.63 0.85
CA GLU A 35 -12.57 32.23 -0.37
C GLU A 35 -14.06 32.61 -0.18
N THR A 36 -14.84 31.78 0.54
CA THR A 36 -16.24 32.14 0.86
C THR A 36 -16.36 33.32 1.81
N GLU A 37 -15.48 33.44 2.81
CA GLU A 37 -15.43 34.60 3.71
C GLU A 37 -15.00 35.88 2.97
N TYR A 38 -14.03 35.76 2.05
CA TYR A 38 -13.62 36.86 1.18
C TYR A 38 -14.78 37.35 0.29
N ILE A 39 -15.52 36.42 -0.33
CA ILE A 39 -16.70 36.74 -1.13
C ILE A 39 -17.79 37.43 -0.30
N LYS A 40 -18.04 36.98 0.94
CA LYS A 40 -18.97 37.65 1.86
C LYS A 40 -18.54 39.10 2.13
N LYS A 41 -17.26 39.33 2.38
CA LYS A 41 -16.69 40.67 2.63
C LYS A 41 -16.82 41.60 1.42
N ILE A 42 -16.61 41.08 0.20
CA ILE A 42 -16.86 41.83 -1.04
C ILE A 42 -18.34 42.19 -1.15
N ARG A 43 -19.27 41.25 -0.95
CA ARG A 43 -20.71 41.51 -1.05
C ARG A 43 -21.18 42.59 -0.07
N VAL A 44 -20.71 42.54 1.18
CA VAL A 44 -21.00 43.58 2.19
C VAL A 44 -20.45 44.94 1.76
N THR A 45 -19.26 44.98 1.18
CA THR A 45 -18.65 46.22 0.70
C THR A 45 -19.42 46.78 -0.50
N LEU A 46 -19.79 45.92 -1.46
CA LEU A 46 -20.56 46.28 -2.64
C LEU A 46 -21.93 46.86 -2.27
N ALA A 47 -22.62 46.25 -1.30
CA ALA A 47 -23.90 46.73 -0.78
C ALA A 47 -23.79 48.11 -0.11
N LYS A 48 -22.63 48.46 0.47
CA LYS A 48 -22.37 49.79 1.06
C LYS A 48 -22.09 50.87 0.02
N VAL A 49 -21.48 50.54 -1.12
CA VAL A 49 -21.18 51.52 -2.19
C VAL A 49 -22.31 51.69 -3.21
N GLN A 50 -23.21 50.72 -3.34
CA GLN A 50 -24.34 50.77 -4.27
C GLN A 50 -25.27 51.99 -4.09
N PRO A 51 -25.61 52.46 -2.86
CA PRO A 51 -26.39 53.68 -2.67
C PRO A 51 -25.65 54.97 -3.06
N LEU A 52 -24.31 54.96 -3.05
CA LEU A 52 -23.49 56.12 -3.40
C LEU A 52 -23.40 56.31 -4.92
N LEU A 53 -23.31 55.21 -5.67
CA LEU A 53 -23.31 55.20 -7.13
C LEU A 53 -24.64 55.66 -7.74
N VAL A 54 -25.77 55.24 -7.15
CA VAL A 54 -27.11 55.63 -7.60
C VAL A 54 -27.38 57.12 -7.33
N LYS A 55 -26.83 57.68 -6.24
CA LYS A 55 -26.94 59.12 -5.93
C LYS A 55 -26.03 60.00 -6.81
N SER A 56 -24.86 59.51 -7.25
CA SER A 56 -23.97 60.28 -8.12
C SER A 56 -24.48 60.45 -9.56
N GLN A 57 -25.35 59.56 -10.05
CA GLN A 57 -25.90 59.65 -11.41
C GLN A 57 -27.04 60.69 -11.53
N SER A 58 -27.73 61.03 -10.43
CA SER A 58 -28.85 61.98 -10.46
C SER A 58 -28.43 63.46 -10.46
N ASN A 59 -27.15 63.78 -10.25
CA ASN A 59 -26.68 65.15 -10.00
C ASN A 59 -25.93 65.82 -11.17
N HIS A 60 -25.92 65.25 -12.38
CA HIS A 60 -25.20 65.82 -13.53
C HIS A 60 -26.06 66.64 -14.52
N GLY A 61 -27.31 66.95 -14.18
CA GLY A 61 -28.22 67.70 -15.07
C GLY A 61 -28.27 69.23 -14.89
N ILE A 62 -27.55 69.84 -13.94
CA ILE A 62 -27.77 71.25 -13.55
C ILE A 62 -26.45 72.01 -13.40
N ALA A 63 -25.71 72.22 -14.50
CA ALA A 63 -24.51 73.07 -14.45
C ALA A 63 -24.25 73.86 -15.74
N ASN A 64 -25.28 74.20 -16.51
CA ASN A 64 -25.17 75.12 -17.65
C ASN A 64 -26.37 76.07 -17.71
N ARG A 65 -26.48 76.98 -16.73
CA ARG A 65 -27.33 78.18 -16.83
C ARG A 65 -26.83 79.28 -15.90
N LEU A 66 -25.66 79.83 -16.17
CA LEU A 66 -25.32 81.17 -15.72
C LEU A 66 -24.15 81.70 -16.53
N LEU A 67 -24.09 83.03 -16.67
CA LEU A 67 -23.10 83.81 -17.43
C LEU A 67 -23.49 84.09 -18.89
N ARG A 68 -24.60 84.82 -19.04
CA ARG A 68 -24.66 85.90 -20.04
C ARG A 68 -25.31 87.14 -19.42
N THR A 69 -24.70 87.66 -18.37
CA THR A 69 -24.96 89.02 -17.87
C THR A 69 -24.11 89.98 -18.69
N LYS A 70 -24.77 90.77 -19.54
CA LYS A 70 -24.21 91.99 -20.14
C LYS A 70 -23.66 92.89 -19.02
N PRO A 71 -22.48 93.50 -19.16
CA PRO A 71 -22.19 94.71 -18.40
C PRO A 71 -23.02 95.83 -19.00
N GLN A 72 -23.92 96.36 -18.18
CA GLN A 72 -24.61 97.61 -18.42
C GLN A 72 -23.61 98.72 -18.12
N CYS A 73 -23.15 99.44 -19.14
CA CYS A 73 -22.41 100.68 -18.95
C CYS A 73 -23.37 101.70 -18.36
N GLN A 74 -23.12 102.11 -17.11
CA GLN A 74 -23.62 103.39 -16.60
C GLN A 74 -22.86 104.48 -17.34
N GLU A 75 -23.61 105.35 -18.03
CA GLU A 75 -23.11 106.65 -18.45
C GLU A 75 -22.82 107.49 -17.20
N PRO A 76 -21.60 108.03 -17.01
CA PRO A 76 -21.42 109.20 -16.19
C PRO A 76 -21.87 110.40 -17.03
N GLY A 77 -22.91 111.09 -16.56
CA GLY A 77 -23.28 112.39 -17.08
C GLY A 77 -22.07 113.32 -17.05
N LEU A 78 -21.74 113.88 -18.20
CA LEU A 78 -20.77 114.96 -18.34
C LEU A 78 -21.53 116.20 -18.80
N GLU A 79 -21.96 116.99 -17.82
CA GLU A 79 -22.04 118.43 -17.97
C GLU A 79 -20.61 118.94 -18.20
N PHE A 80 -20.37 119.58 -19.34
CA PHE A 80 -19.17 120.38 -19.56
C PHE A 80 -19.62 121.83 -19.71
N ASP A 81 -19.54 122.55 -18.60
CA ASP A 81 -19.43 123.99 -18.62
C ASP A 81 -18.03 124.38 -19.11
N LYS A 82 -18.02 125.41 -19.95
CA LYS A 82 -16.85 126.11 -20.47
C LYS A 82 -15.94 126.56 -19.33
N GLU A 83 -14.66 126.20 -19.35
CA GLU A 83 -13.58 127.20 -19.32
C GLU A 83 -12.20 126.65 -19.70
N SER A 84 -11.38 127.57 -20.18
CA SER A 84 -10.07 127.45 -20.83
C SER A 84 -8.94 126.97 -19.92
N MET A 85 -7.80 126.63 -20.56
CA MET A 85 -6.47 126.17 -20.04
C MET A 85 -6.37 124.64 -19.90
N SER A 86 -5.38 123.87 -20.39
CA SER A 86 -4.01 124.13 -20.82
C SER A 86 -3.56 123.07 -21.87
N ALA A 87 -2.61 123.38 -22.74
CA ALA A 87 -2.02 122.40 -23.68
C ALA A 87 -1.14 121.32 -22.99
N VAL A 88 -0.99 121.38 -21.65
CA VAL A 88 -0.17 120.45 -20.86
C VAL A 88 -0.98 119.20 -20.48
N ASP A 89 -2.28 119.32 -20.19
CA ASP A 89 -3.16 118.17 -19.89
C ASP A 89 -3.39 117.26 -21.10
N SER A 90 -3.41 117.82 -22.32
CA SER A 90 -3.49 117.04 -23.55
C SER A 90 -2.21 116.23 -23.81
N LYS A 91 -1.06 116.65 -23.28
CA LYS A 91 0.22 115.95 -23.45
C LYS A 91 0.35 114.78 -22.47
N GLU A 92 0.04 115.00 -21.20
CA GLU A 92 0.07 113.95 -20.17
C GLU A 92 -0.94 112.84 -20.46
N THR A 93 -2.14 113.20 -20.94
CA THR A 93 -3.14 112.21 -21.38
C THR A 93 -2.66 111.42 -22.60
N MET A 94 -1.97 112.04 -23.56
CA MET A 94 -1.38 111.35 -24.70
C MET A 94 -0.25 110.38 -24.30
N GLU A 95 0.57 110.73 -23.31
CA GLU A 95 1.63 109.85 -22.78
C GLU A 95 1.05 108.64 -22.05
N LYS A 96 0.04 108.83 -21.18
CA LYS A 96 -0.68 107.71 -20.52
C LYS A 96 -1.35 106.78 -21.54
N ILE A 97 -1.88 107.32 -22.64
CA ILE A 97 -2.43 106.52 -23.74
C ILE A 97 -1.34 105.69 -24.40
N LYS A 98 -0.17 106.27 -24.70
CA LYS A 98 0.96 105.54 -25.29
C LYS A 98 1.47 104.43 -24.37
N GLU A 99 1.63 104.72 -23.08
CA GLU A 99 2.04 103.72 -22.09
C GLU A 99 1.02 102.58 -21.98
N ALA A 100 -0.28 102.91 -22.00
CA ALA A 100 -1.35 101.90 -22.00
C ALA A 100 -1.35 101.06 -23.29
N GLU A 101 -1.07 101.67 -24.44
CA GLU A 101 -0.91 100.95 -25.72
C GLU A 101 0.29 99.99 -25.70
N GLU A 102 1.43 100.41 -25.16
CA GLU A 102 2.61 99.57 -25.00
C GLU A 102 2.35 98.39 -24.03
N GLN A 103 1.67 98.64 -22.91
CA GLN A 103 1.24 97.59 -21.97
C GLN A 103 0.27 96.61 -22.62
N LEU A 104 -0.68 97.09 -23.44
CA LEU A 104 -1.61 96.25 -24.17
C LEU A 104 -0.86 95.37 -25.18
N LEU A 105 0.13 95.92 -25.89
CA LEU A 105 0.97 95.15 -26.82
C LEU A 105 1.72 94.02 -26.10
N TRP A 106 2.34 94.31 -24.95
CA TRP A 106 3.01 93.29 -24.12
C TRP A 106 2.05 92.21 -23.64
N ALA A 107 0.91 92.60 -23.07
CA ALA A 107 -0.11 91.66 -22.61
C ALA A 107 -0.68 90.81 -23.76
N ASN A 108 -0.80 91.37 -24.96
CA ASN A 108 -1.25 90.64 -26.15
C ASN A 108 -0.18 89.61 -26.61
N GLN A 109 1.10 90.00 -26.60
CA GLN A 109 2.19 89.08 -26.92
C GLN A 109 2.33 87.95 -25.90
N GLU A 110 2.16 88.24 -24.61
CA GLU A 110 2.13 87.24 -23.56
C GLU A 110 0.94 86.29 -23.70
N ASN A 111 -0.27 86.81 -23.95
CA ASN A 111 -1.46 85.99 -24.20
C ASN A 111 -1.29 85.04 -25.39
N LYS A 112 -0.66 85.51 -26.48
CA LYS A 112 -0.30 84.64 -27.62
C LYS A 112 0.64 83.51 -27.19
N MET A 113 1.66 83.82 -26.38
CA MET A 113 2.61 82.83 -25.89
C MET A 113 1.95 81.81 -24.94
N LEU A 114 1.11 82.27 -24.01
CA LEU A 114 0.39 81.39 -23.08
C LEU A 114 -0.55 80.46 -23.82
N LYS A 115 -1.23 80.94 -24.86
CA LYS A 115 -2.08 80.11 -25.72
C LYS A 115 -1.29 78.96 -26.36
N ILE A 116 -0.11 79.24 -26.92
CA ILE A 116 0.78 78.21 -27.50
C ILE A 116 1.22 77.21 -26.42
N LYS A 117 1.65 77.68 -25.24
CA LYS A 117 2.07 76.78 -24.14
C LYS A 117 0.93 75.87 -23.68
N LEU A 118 -0.27 76.42 -23.59
CA LEU A 118 -1.46 75.67 -23.19
C LEU A 118 -1.85 74.63 -24.25
N GLU A 119 -1.80 74.99 -25.53
CA GLU A 119 -2.03 74.04 -26.63
C GLU A 119 -0.96 72.95 -26.67
N ALA A 120 0.33 73.29 -26.48
CA ALA A 120 1.42 72.33 -26.39
C ALA A 120 1.27 71.38 -25.19
N SER A 121 0.92 71.89 -24.01
CA SER A 121 0.68 71.08 -22.82
C SER A 121 -0.53 70.15 -23.01
N ARG A 122 -1.60 70.62 -23.67
CA ARG A 122 -2.76 69.79 -24.01
C ARG A 122 -2.40 68.69 -25.01
N ALA A 123 -1.62 69.02 -26.04
CA ALA A 123 -1.16 68.06 -27.04
C ALA A 123 -0.25 67.00 -26.41
N ALA A 124 0.73 67.39 -25.59
CA ALA A 124 1.59 66.46 -24.87
C ALA A 124 0.81 65.57 -23.90
N GLY A 125 -0.18 66.13 -23.19
CA GLY A 125 -1.08 65.36 -22.31
C GLY A 125 -1.91 64.33 -23.08
N ALA A 126 -2.51 64.74 -24.20
CA ALA A 126 -3.29 63.84 -25.06
C ALA A 126 -2.44 62.70 -25.63
N GLU A 127 -1.22 63.01 -26.08
CA GLU A 127 -0.29 62.01 -26.62
C GLU A 127 0.20 61.04 -25.52
N SER A 128 0.51 61.53 -24.32
CA SER A 128 0.87 60.67 -23.19
C SER A 128 -0.23 59.69 -22.81
N VAL A 129 -1.49 60.14 -22.77
CA VAL A 129 -2.65 59.27 -22.50
C VAL A 129 -2.84 58.26 -23.62
N LYS A 130 -2.69 58.68 -24.88
CA LYS A 130 -2.78 57.80 -26.04
C LYS A 130 -1.71 56.70 -26.00
N GLN A 131 -0.47 57.06 -25.71
CA GLN A 131 0.64 56.11 -25.58
C GLN A 131 0.43 55.13 -24.42
N ALA A 132 -0.04 55.63 -23.27
CA ALA A 132 -0.37 54.77 -22.13
C ALA A 132 -1.51 53.79 -22.46
N SER A 133 -2.54 54.25 -23.17
CA SER A 133 -3.67 53.40 -23.61
C SER A 133 -3.23 52.36 -24.64
N GLN A 134 -2.37 52.73 -25.59
CA GLN A 134 -1.85 51.81 -26.60
C GLN A 134 -1.01 50.72 -25.94
N LYS A 135 -0.07 51.11 -25.06
CA LYS A 135 0.77 50.16 -24.33
C LYS A 135 -0.06 49.19 -23.49
N LEU A 136 -1.06 49.70 -22.77
CA LEU A 136 -1.98 48.87 -21.99
C LEU A 136 -2.72 47.85 -22.88
N HIS A 137 -3.13 48.26 -24.07
CA HIS A 137 -3.82 47.39 -25.01
C HIS A 137 -2.89 46.29 -25.57
N GLU A 138 -1.67 46.64 -25.96
CA GLU A 138 -0.65 45.71 -26.43
C GLU A 138 -0.30 44.69 -25.34
N ASP A 139 -0.08 45.15 -24.11
CA ASP A 139 0.21 44.29 -22.96
C ASP A 139 -0.96 43.33 -22.66
N TYR A 140 -2.20 43.82 -22.72
CA TYR A 140 -3.39 42.99 -22.54
C TYR A 140 -3.51 41.93 -23.64
N GLN A 141 -3.33 42.30 -24.91
CA GLN A 141 -3.38 41.37 -26.03
C GLN A 141 -2.30 40.29 -25.91
N LYS A 142 -1.06 40.68 -25.61
CA LYS A 142 0.06 39.76 -25.43
C LYS A 142 -0.23 38.77 -24.30
N ARG A 143 -0.65 39.26 -23.14
CA ARG A 143 -0.98 38.41 -21.99
C ARG A 143 -2.14 37.46 -22.27
N SER A 144 -3.16 37.92 -22.99
CA SER A 144 -4.30 37.09 -23.39
C SER A 144 -3.86 35.95 -24.33
N ALA A 145 -3.04 36.27 -25.34
CA ALA A 145 -2.51 35.29 -26.27
C ALA A 145 -1.61 34.24 -25.57
N GLU A 146 -0.73 34.68 -24.68
CA GLU A 146 0.11 33.77 -23.88
C GLU A 146 -0.72 32.85 -23.00
N LEU A 147 -1.76 33.37 -22.35
CA LEU A 147 -2.64 32.58 -21.47
C LEU A 147 -3.42 31.54 -22.28
N LYS A 148 -3.93 31.92 -23.45
CA LYS A 148 -4.59 30.99 -24.38
C LYS A 148 -3.65 29.88 -24.84
N ASN A 149 -2.43 30.23 -25.27
CA ASN A 149 -1.43 29.24 -25.68
C ASN A 149 -1.07 28.27 -24.55
N ARG A 150 -0.96 28.76 -23.31
CA ARG A 150 -0.73 27.91 -22.13
C ARG A 150 -1.91 26.97 -21.87
N GLN A 151 -3.15 27.47 -21.96
CA GLN A 151 -4.35 26.65 -21.81
C GLN A 151 -4.42 25.56 -22.87
N GLU A 152 -4.17 25.89 -24.13
CA GLU A 152 -4.13 24.92 -25.23
C GLU A 152 -3.05 23.86 -24.98
N GLY A 153 -1.87 24.26 -24.50
CA GLY A 153 -0.80 23.34 -24.11
C GLY A 153 -1.21 22.39 -22.97
N ILE A 154 -1.82 22.93 -21.90
CA ILE A 154 -2.31 22.12 -20.77
C ILE A 154 -3.38 21.12 -21.26
N VAL A 155 -4.32 21.56 -22.10
CA VAL A 155 -5.36 20.68 -22.66
C VAL A 155 -4.75 19.55 -23.48
N GLN A 156 -3.73 19.83 -24.30
CA GLN A 156 -3.03 18.80 -25.08
C GLN A 156 -2.32 17.78 -24.19
N VAL A 157 -1.61 18.23 -23.16
CA VAL A 157 -0.94 17.36 -22.19
C VAL A 157 -1.96 16.49 -21.46
N VAL A 158 -3.04 17.08 -20.93
CA VAL A 158 -4.11 16.34 -20.25
C VAL A 158 -4.74 15.29 -21.18
N LYS A 159 -4.96 15.64 -22.45
CA LYS A 159 -5.48 14.69 -23.45
C LYS A 159 -4.51 13.53 -23.70
N ALA A 160 -3.22 13.81 -23.83
CA ALA A 160 -2.20 12.78 -24.02
C ALA A 160 -2.11 11.84 -22.80
N CYS A 161 -2.07 12.40 -21.59
CA CYS A 161 -2.07 11.62 -20.35
C CYS A 161 -3.33 10.76 -20.21
N LYS A 162 -4.50 11.29 -20.57
CA LYS A 162 -5.75 10.51 -20.57
C LYS A 162 -5.66 9.30 -21.49
N LEU A 163 -5.19 9.48 -22.73
CA LEU A 163 -5.06 8.38 -23.69
C LEU A 163 -4.08 7.31 -23.20
N GLU A 164 -2.95 7.71 -22.64
CA GLU A 164 -1.96 6.78 -22.06
C GLU A 164 -2.56 5.97 -20.88
N GLN A 165 -3.34 6.63 -20.02
CA GLN A 165 -4.05 5.95 -18.93
C GLN A 165 -5.12 4.99 -19.45
N GLU A 166 -5.91 5.39 -20.45
CA GLU A 166 -6.91 4.51 -21.09
C GLU A 166 -6.24 3.28 -21.72
N GLU A 167 -5.09 3.44 -22.37
CA GLU A 167 -4.34 2.32 -22.95
C GLU A 167 -3.82 1.36 -21.87
N LYS A 168 -3.22 1.87 -20.79
CA LYS A 168 -2.76 1.04 -19.66
C LYS A 168 -3.93 0.27 -19.02
N LEU A 169 -5.08 0.93 -18.84
CA LEU A 169 -6.28 0.28 -18.33
C LEU A 169 -6.78 -0.81 -19.26
N LYS A 170 -6.76 -0.56 -20.58
CA LYS A 170 -7.13 -1.57 -21.58
C LYS A 170 -6.19 -2.78 -21.55
N GLN A 171 -4.88 -2.56 -21.54
CA GLN A 171 -3.88 -3.63 -21.43
C GLN A 171 -4.07 -4.44 -20.14
N SER A 172 -4.35 -3.79 -19.02
CA SER A 172 -4.67 -4.45 -17.75
C SER A 172 -5.97 -5.26 -17.84
N ALA A 173 -7.01 -4.74 -18.50
CA ALA A 173 -8.27 -5.45 -18.69
C ALA A 173 -8.10 -6.69 -19.57
N ASP A 174 -7.33 -6.58 -20.65
CA ASP A 174 -7.01 -7.69 -21.56
C ASP A 174 -6.23 -8.78 -20.80
N SER A 175 -5.23 -8.39 -20.01
CA SER A 175 -4.46 -9.31 -19.15
C SER A 175 -5.34 -10.03 -18.13
N LEU A 176 -6.29 -9.31 -17.50
CA LEU A 176 -7.26 -9.89 -16.57
C LEU A 176 -8.19 -10.88 -17.28
N SER A 177 -8.61 -10.57 -18.51
CA SER A 177 -9.47 -11.45 -19.29
C SER A 177 -8.77 -12.77 -19.65
N GLN A 178 -7.48 -12.70 -20.01
CA GLN A 178 -6.65 -13.88 -20.26
C GLN A 178 -6.50 -14.72 -18.98
N LEU A 179 -6.13 -14.09 -17.86
CA LEU A 179 -5.99 -14.81 -16.58
C LEU A 179 -7.32 -15.45 -16.15
N ASN A 180 -8.44 -14.80 -16.42
CA ASN A 180 -9.76 -15.35 -16.12
C ASN A 180 -10.10 -16.57 -17.00
N SER A 181 -9.71 -16.57 -18.28
CA SER A 181 -9.84 -17.77 -19.13
C SER A 181 -8.97 -18.92 -18.63
N GLU A 182 -7.71 -18.65 -18.28
CA GLU A 182 -6.80 -19.66 -17.71
C GLU A 182 -7.34 -20.23 -16.39
N LEU A 183 -7.88 -19.36 -15.52
CA LEU A 183 -8.51 -19.77 -14.27
C LEU A 183 -9.72 -20.67 -14.53
N HIS A 184 -10.59 -20.31 -15.47
CA HIS A 184 -11.75 -21.13 -15.82
C HIS A 184 -11.32 -22.52 -16.32
N GLU A 185 -10.28 -22.60 -17.16
CA GLU A 185 -9.72 -23.88 -17.60
C GLU A 185 -9.21 -24.73 -16.42
N LYS A 186 -8.52 -24.11 -15.45
CA LYS A 186 -8.07 -24.81 -14.23
C LYS A 186 -9.24 -25.28 -13.38
N VAL A 187 -10.30 -24.49 -13.24
CA VAL A 187 -11.51 -24.90 -12.53
C VAL A 187 -12.15 -26.11 -13.22
N SER A 188 -12.26 -26.09 -14.55
CA SER A 188 -12.77 -27.24 -15.31
C SER A 188 -11.89 -28.49 -15.12
N GLN A 189 -10.56 -28.34 -15.11
CA GLN A 189 -9.64 -29.45 -14.82
C GLN A 189 -9.83 -30.02 -13.41
N ILE A 190 -10.06 -29.16 -12.41
CA ILE A 190 -10.34 -29.58 -11.04
C ILE A 190 -11.64 -30.37 -10.98
N GLU A 191 -12.72 -29.88 -11.61
CA GLU A 191 -14.00 -30.59 -11.63
C GLU A 191 -13.89 -32.00 -12.27
N GLU A 192 -13.06 -32.17 -13.30
CA GLU A 192 -12.80 -33.48 -13.90
C GLU A 192 -12.05 -34.43 -12.95
N LEU A 193 -11.04 -33.91 -12.24
CA LEU A 193 -10.29 -34.67 -11.24
C LEU A 193 -11.16 -35.05 -10.04
N GLU A 194 -12.04 -34.16 -9.58
CA GLU A 194 -13.00 -34.43 -8.51
C GLU A 194 -13.94 -35.58 -8.89
N LYS A 195 -14.49 -35.57 -10.12
CA LYS A 195 -15.32 -36.68 -10.64
C LYS A 195 -14.54 -37.99 -10.70
N LEU A 196 -13.26 -37.96 -11.09
CA LEU A 196 -12.41 -39.15 -11.10
C LEU A 196 -12.20 -39.70 -9.69
N VAL A 197 -11.86 -38.84 -8.72
CA VAL A 197 -11.66 -39.20 -7.32
C VAL A 197 -12.94 -39.82 -6.75
N GLN A 198 -14.11 -39.22 -7.01
CA GLN A 198 -15.39 -39.76 -6.56
C GLN A 198 -15.62 -41.20 -7.06
N ARG A 199 -15.35 -41.47 -8.35
CA ARG A 199 -15.46 -42.83 -8.90
C ARG A 199 -14.49 -43.81 -8.23
N MET A 200 -13.26 -43.37 -7.96
CA MET A 200 -12.27 -44.18 -7.25
C MET A 200 -12.69 -44.47 -5.81
N GLU A 201 -13.33 -43.53 -5.13
CA GLU A 201 -13.85 -43.72 -3.78
C GLU A 201 -15.02 -44.71 -3.74
N GLU A 202 -15.93 -44.65 -4.72
CA GLU A 202 -17.00 -45.64 -4.89
C GLU A 202 -16.45 -47.04 -5.15
N GLU A 203 -15.45 -47.15 -6.02
CA GLU A 203 -14.76 -48.42 -6.28
C GLU A 203 -14.05 -48.96 -5.03
N LYS A 204 -13.33 -48.10 -4.31
CA LYS A 204 -12.67 -48.48 -3.05
C LYS A 204 -13.69 -48.99 -2.02
N ARG A 205 -14.86 -48.35 -1.89
CA ARG A 205 -15.95 -48.83 -1.03
C ARG A 205 -16.42 -50.22 -1.45
N ARG A 206 -16.70 -50.43 -2.74
CA ARG A 206 -17.12 -51.73 -3.31
C ARG A 206 -16.09 -52.83 -3.08
N LEU A 207 -14.81 -52.54 -3.31
CA LEU A 207 -13.70 -53.49 -3.08
C LEU A 207 -13.55 -53.83 -1.59
N THR A 208 -13.69 -52.84 -0.71
CA THR A 208 -13.64 -53.06 0.74
C THR A 208 -14.77 -53.95 1.21
N TYR A 209 -15.99 -53.72 0.73
CA TYR A 209 -17.14 -54.58 1.00
C TYR A 209 -16.90 -56.02 0.52
N LYS A 210 -16.45 -56.21 -0.73
CA LYS A 210 -16.14 -57.54 -1.28
C LYS A 210 -15.05 -58.26 -0.47
N LYS A 211 -13.99 -57.54 -0.07
CA LYS A 211 -12.93 -58.07 0.80
C LYS A 211 -13.49 -58.55 2.14
N GLN A 212 -14.37 -57.77 2.76
CA GLN A 212 -14.99 -58.13 4.03
C GLN A 212 -15.89 -59.36 3.89
N ALA A 213 -16.72 -59.43 2.85
CA ALA A 213 -17.59 -60.57 2.58
C ALA A 213 -16.78 -61.86 2.37
N LEU A 214 -15.69 -61.82 1.60
CA LEU A 214 -14.80 -62.97 1.42
C LEU A 214 -14.12 -63.39 2.73
N LYS A 215 -13.71 -62.43 3.58
CA LYS A 215 -13.14 -62.74 4.89
C LYS A 215 -14.16 -63.44 5.80
N GLN A 216 -15.41 -62.98 5.81
CA GLN A 216 -16.49 -63.60 6.57
C GLN A 216 -16.79 -65.03 6.07
N ASN A 217 -16.89 -65.23 4.75
CA ASN A 217 -17.08 -66.56 4.16
C ASN A 217 -15.93 -67.51 4.53
N LEU A 218 -14.68 -67.05 4.48
CA LEU A 218 -13.52 -67.86 4.84
C LEU A 218 -13.55 -68.25 6.33
N GLN A 219 -13.89 -67.30 7.22
CA GLN A 219 -14.08 -67.58 8.64
C GLN A 219 -15.21 -68.60 8.88
N GLN A 220 -16.33 -68.48 8.17
CA GLN A 220 -17.42 -69.44 8.22
C GLN A 220 -16.94 -70.84 7.78
N MET A 221 -16.28 -70.94 6.61
CA MET A 221 -15.73 -72.21 6.12
C MET A 221 -14.73 -72.83 7.10
N MET A 222 -13.86 -72.02 7.73
CA MET A 222 -12.96 -72.50 8.77
C MET A 222 -13.73 -73.06 9.96
N SER A 223 -14.75 -72.35 10.45
CA SER A 223 -15.58 -72.84 11.56
C SER A 223 -16.37 -74.11 11.18
N GLU A 224 -16.87 -74.23 9.95
CA GLU A 224 -17.55 -75.42 9.44
C GLU A 224 -16.59 -76.61 9.29
N ALA A 225 -15.35 -76.38 8.84
CA ALA A 225 -14.32 -77.40 8.75
C ALA A 225 -13.91 -77.89 10.17
N GLU A 226 -13.73 -76.99 11.12
CA GLU A 226 -13.47 -77.32 12.53
C GLU A 226 -14.63 -78.12 13.17
N ASN A 227 -15.88 -77.83 12.77
CA ASN A 227 -17.08 -78.53 13.22
C ASN A 227 -17.27 -79.93 12.60
N THR A 228 -16.45 -80.34 11.64
CA THR A 228 -16.41 -81.74 11.24
C THR A 228 -15.73 -82.52 12.37
N LYS A 229 -16.51 -83.32 13.10
CA LYS A 229 -16.14 -84.22 14.22
C LYS A 229 -14.79 -84.96 14.14
N SER A 230 -14.10 -84.96 12.99
CA SER A 230 -12.73 -85.46 12.83
C SER A 230 -11.67 -84.55 13.47
N CYS A 231 -11.81 -83.22 13.40
CA CYS A 231 -10.78 -82.28 13.90
C CYS A 231 -10.69 -82.33 15.43
N VAL A 232 -11.83 -82.35 16.12
CA VAL A 232 -11.87 -82.48 17.59
C VAL A 232 -11.28 -83.81 18.06
N LYS A 233 -11.53 -84.93 17.34
CA LYS A 233 -10.94 -86.23 17.68
C LYS A 233 -9.42 -86.22 17.51
N VAL A 234 -8.94 -85.70 16.38
CA VAL A 234 -7.51 -85.56 16.12
C VAL A 234 -6.85 -84.65 17.17
N GLN A 235 -7.50 -83.54 17.56
CA GLN A 235 -7.00 -82.65 18.60
C GLN A 235 -6.92 -83.35 19.97
N THR A 236 -7.93 -84.15 20.34
CA THR A 236 -7.88 -84.93 21.60
C THR A 236 -6.78 -85.99 21.57
N GLU A 237 -6.59 -86.68 20.45
CA GLU A 237 -5.51 -87.66 20.29
C GLU A 237 -4.13 -86.99 20.38
N ILE A 238 -3.95 -85.82 19.74
CA ILE A 238 -2.71 -85.03 19.83
C ILE A 238 -2.42 -84.62 21.28
N SER A 239 -3.41 -84.12 22.02
CA SER A 239 -3.23 -83.77 23.44
C SER A 239 -2.83 -84.98 24.29
N THR A 240 -3.46 -86.15 24.07
CA THR A 240 -3.10 -87.37 24.79
C THR A 240 -1.69 -87.85 24.47
N LEU A 241 -1.25 -87.76 23.20
CA LEU A 241 0.11 -88.12 22.80
C LEU A 241 1.14 -87.15 23.38
N GLN A 242 0.85 -85.84 23.43
CA GLN A 242 1.74 -84.87 24.08
C GLN A 242 1.93 -85.13 25.57
N GLU A 243 0.87 -85.52 26.28
CA GLU A 243 0.95 -85.88 27.69
C GLU A 243 1.79 -87.15 27.91
N GLN A 244 1.63 -88.15 27.03
CA GLN A 244 2.45 -89.37 27.06
C GLN A 244 3.93 -89.10 26.80
N ILE A 245 4.26 -88.25 25.82
CA ILE A 245 5.64 -87.86 25.53
C ILE A 245 6.24 -87.13 26.76
N SER A 246 5.49 -86.21 27.36
CA SER A 246 5.95 -85.47 28.55
C SER A 246 6.24 -86.40 29.73
N HIS A 247 5.39 -87.41 29.94
CA HIS A 247 5.61 -88.42 30.98
C HIS A 247 6.84 -89.31 30.67
N LEU A 248 7.02 -89.71 29.41
CA LEU A 248 8.20 -90.47 28.98
C LEU A 248 9.48 -89.66 29.14
N ASP A 249 9.47 -88.37 28.78
CA ASP A 249 10.61 -87.48 28.98
C ASP A 249 10.97 -87.38 30.47
N TYR A 250 9.98 -87.25 31.36
CA TYR A 250 10.24 -87.25 32.80
C TYR A 250 10.89 -88.55 33.28
N LEU A 251 10.40 -89.70 32.81
CA LEU A 251 10.99 -91.00 33.12
C LEU A 251 12.43 -91.12 32.59
N ILE A 252 12.68 -90.67 31.37
CA ILE A 252 14.03 -90.69 30.76
C ILE A 252 14.98 -89.79 31.55
N HIS A 253 14.54 -88.60 31.96
CA HIS A 253 15.34 -87.69 32.78
C HIS A 253 15.66 -88.30 34.15
N SER A 254 14.67 -88.88 34.83
CA SER A 254 14.88 -89.59 36.10
C SER A 254 15.86 -90.76 35.96
N GLN A 255 15.71 -91.56 34.89
CA GLN A 255 16.62 -92.65 34.59
C GLN A 255 18.04 -92.16 34.28
N HIS A 256 18.20 -91.09 33.49
CA HIS A 256 19.51 -90.47 33.23
C HIS A 256 20.16 -89.96 34.50
N GLN A 257 19.39 -89.35 35.40
CA GLN A 257 19.92 -88.85 36.67
C GLN A 257 20.37 -89.98 37.60
N ASN A 258 19.62 -91.09 37.62
CA ASN A 258 20.04 -92.29 38.35
C ASN A 258 21.32 -92.90 37.74
N LEU A 259 21.41 -92.97 36.41
CA LEU A 259 22.62 -93.45 35.72
C LEU A 259 23.83 -92.56 36.03
N HIS A 260 23.66 -91.25 36.01
CA HIS A 260 24.71 -90.29 36.35
C HIS A 260 25.18 -90.46 37.81
N ASN A 261 24.25 -90.66 38.75
CA ASN A 261 24.60 -90.94 40.15
C ASN A 261 25.37 -92.26 40.30
N LEU A 262 24.98 -93.31 39.57
CA LEU A 262 25.69 -94.59 39.52
C LEU A 262 27.11 -94.44 38.94
N ILE A 263 27.28 -93.68 37.86
CA ILE A 263 28.59 -93.39 37.27
C ILE A 263 29.47 -92.65 38.27
N HIS A 264 28.95 -91.61 38.93
CA HIS A 264 29.69 -90.88 39.95
C HIS A 264 30.14 -91.79 41.11
N GLN A 265 29.27 -92.68 41.58
CA GLN A 265 29.64 -93.67 42.61
C GLN A 265 30.74 -94.63 42.12
N ILE A 266 30.69 -95.06 40.86
CA ILE A 266 31.73 -95.90 40.26
C ILE A 266 33.06 -95.12 40.18
N GLU A 267 33.05 -93.85 39.77
CA GLU A 267 34.25 -93.01 39.70
C GLU A 267 34.86 -92.77 41.09
N GLU A 268 34.04 -92.53 42.10
CA GLU A 268 34.48 -92.36 43.49
C GLU A 268 35.14 -93.65 44.04
N LEU A 269 34.51 -94.80 43.80
CA LEU A 269 35.10 -96.10 44.13
C LEU A 269 36.40 -96.38 43.35
N ASN A 270 36.48 -95.96 42.08
CA ASN A 270 37.68 -96.13 41.26
C ASN A 270 38.84 -95.25 41.75
N ASN A 271 38.55 -94.02 42.18
CA ASN A 271 39.54 -93.14 42.81
C ASN A 271 40.04 -93.72 44.15
N GLU A 272 39.14 -94.28 44.96
CA GLU A 272 39.50 -94.97 46.20
C GLU A 272 40.36 -96.22 45.91
N LEU A 273 40.00 -97.02 44.90
CA LEU A 273 40.80 -98.17 44.46
C LEU A 273 42.21 -97.73 44.03
N LYS A 274 42.31 -96.66 43.23
CA LYS A 274 43.60 -96.12 42.80
C LYS A 274 44.45 -95.64 43.97
N HIS A 275 43.86 -94.97 44.95
CA HIS A 275 44.55 -94.58 46.18
C HIS A 275 44.99 -95.81 47.00
N GLN A 276 44.19 -96.87 47.03
CA GLN A 276 44.59 -98.14 47.63
C GLN A 276 45.74 -98.82 46.87
N ASP A 277 45.73 -98.81 45.54
CA ASP A 277 46.83 -99.33 44.71
C ASP A 277 48.12 -98.54 44.91
N GLU A 278 48.06 -97.20 44.94
CA GLU A 278 49.23 -96.35 45.28
C GLU A 278 49.77 -96.70 46.67
N ARG A 279 48.89 -96.96 47.64
CA ARG A 279 49.29 -97.38 48.99
C ARG A 279 49.90 -98.78 49.00
N ILE A 280 49.38 -99.71 48.21
CA ILE A 280 49.96 -101.03 48.01
C ILE A 280 51.35 -100.90 47.38
N GLU A 281 51.54 -100.03 46.40
CA GLU A 281 52.83 -99.84 45.73
C GLU A 281 53.87 -99.25 46.69
N ILE A 282 53.50 -98.25 47.51
CA ILE A 282 54.36 -97.74 48.60
C ILE A 282 54.72 -98.86 49.60
N LEU A 283 53.77 -99.74 49.92
CA LEU A 283 54.02 -100.88 50.81
C LEU A 283 54.93 -101.94 50.15
N LYS A 284 54.78 -102.19 48.85
CA LYS A 284 55.69 -103.07 48.09
C LYS A 284 57.10 -102.51 48.02
N GLU A 285 57.27 -101.22 47.73
CA GLU A 285 58.59 -100.58 47.70
C GLU A 285 59.27 -100.69 49.08
N LYS A 286 58.52 -100.47 50.18
CA LYS A 286 59.02 -100.73 51.54
C LYS A 286 59.39 -102.19 51.76
N PHE A 287 58.60 -103.13 51.24
CA PHE A 287 58.89 -104.56 51.35
C PHE A 287 60.16 -104.94 50.60
N GLU A 288 60.36 -104.43 49.38
CA GLU A 288 61.58 -104.66 48.60
C GLU A 288 62.82 -104.06 49.28
N ILE A 289 62.72 -102.85 49.85
CA ILE A 289 63.82 -102.26 50.65
C ILE A 289 64.16 -103.16 51.85
N LEU A 290 63.15 -103.69 52.55
CA LEU A 290 63.36 -104.61 53.66
C LEU A 290 63.98 -105.93 53.20
N GLN A 291 63.56 -106.48 52.06
CA GLN A 291 64.10 -107.70 51.48
C GLN A 291 65.56 -107.52 51.02
N ALA A 292 65.90 -106.37 50.42
CA ALA A 292 67.28 -106.03 50.08
C ALA A 292 68.16 -105.85 51.33
N LYS A 293 67.57 -105.42 52.45
CA LYS A 293 68.26 -105.38 53.74
C LYS A 293 68.51 -106.78 54.30
N ASP A 294 67.57 -107.70 54.16
CA ASP A 294 67.75 -109.12 54.51
C ASP A 294 68.80 -109.82 53.61
N HIS A 295 68.85 -109.50 52.32
CA HIS A 295 69.89 -110.04 51.42
C HIS A 295 71.30 -109.50 51.74
N ASN A 296 71.42 -108.32 52.35
CA ASN A 296 72.68 -107.81 52.88
C ASN A 296 73.10 -108.48 54.21
N ILE A 297 72.20 -109.21 54.87
CA ILE A 297 72.52 -110.03 56.05
C ILE A 297 72.96 -111.45 55.62
N GLU A 298 72.54 -111.94 54.44
CA GLU A 298 72.99 -113.22 53.89
C GLU A 298 74.40 -113.21 53.26
N HIS A 299 75.06 -112.06 53.12
CA HIS A 299 76.40 -111.95 52.49
C HIS A 299 77.58 -111.66 53.44
N ILE A 300 77.37 -111.67 54.76
CA ILE A 300 78.44 -111.84 55.75
C ILE A 300 78.04 -113.09 56.55
N GLY A 301 78.73 -114.21 56.25
CA GLY A 301 78.48 -115.54 56.82
C GLY A 301 78.71 -115.64 58.32
N PRO A 302 79.15 -116.79 58.89
CA PRO A 302 79.42 -118.12 58.35
C PRO A 302 78.51 -119.23 58.94
#